data_AF-A0A849C6A6-F1
#
_entry.id   AF-A0A849C6A6-F1
#
_cell.length_a   1.000
_cell.length_b   1.000
_cell.length_c   1.000
_cell.angle_alpha   90.00
_cell.angle_beta   90.00
_cell.angle_gamma   90.00
#
_symmetry.space_group_name_H-M   'P 1'
#
loop_
_entity.id
_entity.type
_entity.pdbx_description
1 polymer ?
#
loop_
_entity_poly.entity_id
_entity_poly.type
_entity_poly.pdbx_seq_one_letter_code
_entity_poly.pdbx_strand_id
1 'polypeptide(L)'
;MRFLFNRFTAAALGLLMVGLSVSCGNAGSTLDYGPYPTHRIDGDYDDQPSRARGILAESLRLGERVVQASDIDPDLTVGRGGGPLADHHGVIAGVLSGPQGVALEKFDVVAGFSALAASKPYADGNRQEKFLAVSLIAFPDDQTAAAAARDMAREDFETVEQNTPVTLDGYPQALNHWQPGVPTVGSWLAWKSLVIRILAQLPEPDLDRLTDMVARTYQLQLAELESFTATSVGDIPTLPLDPDKLLPRLVKTGDYAPDDYTFAIYGPRAFAVMIDNPAAEIQEFEARGVTAVGVSHNKFLYRTRDSAAAAGLSVYLDGKRGQSEYVPMRGVRNLPSVTCSQATVPSPSLEARRFRCIVVRGDLVAQLYSNQETNIRWMAAAQYAVMADAR
;
A
#
# COMPACT_ATOMS: atom_id res chain seq x y z
N MET A 1 -18.30 -3.63 -62.06
CA MET A 1 -17.34 -3.72 -63.19
C MET A 1 -16.11 -4.48 -62.72
N ARG A 2 -15.94 -5.71 -63.22
CA ARG A 2 -14.68 -6.45 -63.18
C ARG A 2 -13.70 -5.78 -64.15
N PHE A 3 -12.42 -5.66 -63.81
CA PHE A 3 -11.31 -5.94 -64.74
C PHE A 3 -10.04 -6.29 -63.94
N LEU A 4 -9.67 -7.56 -64.04
CA LEU A 4 -8.29 -8.05 -63.93
C LEU A 4 -7.49 -7.47 -65.12
N PHE A 5 -6.17 -7.26 -64.98
CA PHE A 5 -5.15 -7.96 -65.81
C PHE A 5 -3.70 -7.57 -65.45
N ASN A 6 -2.92 -8.62 -65.25
CA ASN A 6 -1.51 -8.91 -65.55
C ASN A 6 -0.30 -8.04 -65.14
N ARG A 7 0.53 -8.77 -64.38
CA ARG A 7 1.99 -8.86 -64.25
C ARG A 7 2.81 -8.49 -65.51
N PHE A 8 3.90 -7.77 -65.29
CA PHE A 8 5.15 -7.93 -66.03
C PHE A 8 6.33 -7.94 -65.05
N THR A 9 7.12 -9.00 -65.14
CA THR A 9 8.44 -9.17 -64.52
C THR A 9 9.51 -8.49 -65.37
N ALA A 10 10.39 -7.71 -64.74
CA ALA A 10 11.70 -7.37 -65.28
C ALA A 10 12.72 -7.43 -64.13
N ALA A 11 13.66 -8.35 -64.26
CA ALA A 11 14.82 -8.49 -63.38
C ALA A 11 15.87 -7.43 -63.74
N ALA A 12 16.45 -6.77 -62.74
CA ALA A 12 17.68 -6.01 -62.89
C ALA A 12 18.58 -6.23 -61.67
N LEU A 13 19.72 -6.82 -61.95
CA LEU A 13 20.87 -7.11 -61.11
C LEU A 13 21.58 -5.78 -60.72
N GLY A 14 22.01 -5.61 -59.47
CA GLY A 14 22.77 -4.41 -59.08
C GLY A 14 23.38 -4.45 -57.67
N LEU A 15 24.59 -5.00 -57.59
CA LEU A 15 25.67 -4.81 -56.60
C LEU A 15 25.34 -4.77 -55.08
N LEU A 16 25.74 -5.85 -54.38
CA LEU A 16 26.09 -5.81 -52.96
C LEU A 16 27.45 -5.11 -52.78
N MET A 17 27.45 -3.94 -52.13
CA MET A 17 28.64 -3.35 -51.50
C MET A 17 28.68 -3.80 -50.04
N VAL A 18 29.55 -4.77 -49.74
CA VAL A 18 29.89 -5.15 -48.36
C VAL A 18 30.83 -4.09 -47.80
N GLY A 19 30.27 -3.15 -47.05
CA GLY A 19 31.05 -2.23 -46.22
C GLY A 19 31.46 -2.93 -44.92
N LEU A 20 32.68 -3.45 -44.86
CA LEU A 20 33.34 -3.81 -43.60
C LEU A 20 33.82 -2.52 -42.93
N SER A 21 32.97 -1.90 -42.10
CA SER A 21 33.45 -0.92 -41.13
C SER A 21 34.03 -1.66 -39.93
N VAL A 22 35.36 -1.72 -39.89
CA VAL A 22 36.10 -2.02 -38.66
C VAL A 22 35.87 -0.84 -37.72
N SER A 23 34.87 -0.96 -36.86
CA SER A 23 34.68 -0.05 -35.73
C SER A 23 35.70 -0.42 -34.66
N CYS A 24 36.77 0.38 -34.55
CA CYS A 24 37.65 0.36 -33.40
C CYS A 24 36.81 0.64 -32.14
N GLY A 25 36.78 -0.36 -31.24
CA GLY A 25 36.03 -0.32 -30.01
C GLY A 25 36.47 0.82 -29.11
N ASN A 26 35.59 1.81 -28.98
CA ASN A 26 35.52 2.63 -27.78
C ASN A 26 34.50 1.95 -26.85
N ALA A 27 34.98 1.04 -25.99
CA ALA A 27 34.14 0.40 -24.97
C ALA A 27 33.86 1.37 -23.80
N GLY A 28 33.26 2.52 -24.11
CA GLY A 28 32.47 3.24 -23.13
C GLY A 28 31.20 2.42 -22.94
N SER A 29 31.08 1.71 -21.82
CA SER A 29 29.94 0.83 -21.58
C SER A 29 28.64 1.65 -21.48
N THR A 30 27.90 1.76 -22.58
CA THR A 30 26.53 2.23 -22.52
C THR A 30 25.73 1.21 -21.72
N LEU A 31 25.04 1.66 -20.67
CA LEU A 31 24.10 0.82 -19.93
C LEU A 31 23.02 0.34 -20.91
N ASP A 32 22.62 -0.92 -20.77
CA ASP A 32 21.53 -1.50 -21.55
C ASP A 32 20.23 -1.33 -20.78
N TYR A 33 19.34 -0.49 -21.32
CA TYR A 33 18.06 -0.13 -20.73
C TYR A 33 16.89 -0.96 -21.28
N GLY A 34 17.13 -1.80 -22.30
CA GLY A 34 16.07 -2.51 -23.01
C GLY A 34 14.99 -1.56 -23.55
N PRO A 35 13.69 -1.91 -23.42
CA PRO A 35 12.59 -1.09 -23.93
C PRO A 35 12.15 0.03 -22.98
N TYR A 36 12.81 0.20 -21.83
CA TYR A 36 12.34 1.10 -20.78
C TYR A 36 12.77 2.56 -21.01
N PRO A 37 11.94 3.54 -20.61
CA PRO A 37 12.32 4.94 -20.68
C PRO A 37 13.47 5.24 -19.72
N THR A 38 14.40 6.08 -20.16
CA THR A 38 15.57 6.52 -19.38
C THR A 38 15.42 7.90 -18.77
N HIS A 39 14.28 8.55 -19.02
CA HIS A 39 13.90 9.84 -18.46
C HIS A 39 12.54 9.71 -17.80
N ARG A 40 12.29 10.57 -16.81
CA ARG A 40 11.01 10.73 -16.12
C ARG A 40 9.91 11.09 -17.12
N ILE A 41 8.78 10.42 -16.98
CA ILE A 41 7.55 10.71 -17.73
C ILE A 41 6.52 11.16 -16.71
N ASP A 42 6.08 12.41 -16.79
CA ASP A 42 5.04 12.92 -15.90
C ASP A 42 3.66 12.33 -16.27
N GLY A 43 2.81 12.18 -15.27
CA GLY A 43 1.38 11.90 -15.44
C GLY A 43 0.55 13.14 -15.20
N ASP A 44 -0.73 13.04 -15.51
CA ASP A 44 -1.75 14.10 -15.38
C ASP A 44 -2.73 13.83 -14.21
N TYR A 45 -2.51 12.77 -13.43
CA TYR A 45 -3.42 12.32 -12.36
C TYR A 45 -3.61 13.33 -11.21
N ASP A 46 -2.75 14.35 -11.11
CA ASP A 46 -2.86 15.45 -10.14
C ASP A 46 -3.15 16.81 -10.78
N ASP A 47 -3.29 16.89 -12.12
CA ASP A 47 -3.41 18.17 -12.83
C ASP A 47 -4.79 18.81 -12.72
N GLN A 48 -5.82 18.04 -12.38
CA GLN A 48 -7.20 18.50 -12.29
C GLN A 48 -7.88 18.04 -11.00
N PRO A 49 -8.86 18.79 -10.48
CA PRO A 49 -9.67 18.36 -9.34
C PRO A 49 -10.33 17.00 -9.60
N SER A 50 -10.16 16.06 -8.68
CA SER A 50 -10.71 14.72 -8.78
C SER A 50 -11.14 14.23 -7.41
N ARG A 51 -12.46 14.01 -7.23
CA ARG A 51 -13.02 13.53 -5.96
C ARG A 51 -12.46 12.15 -5.60
N ALA A 52 -12.41 11.21 -6.55
CA ALA A 52 -11.90 9.86 -6.30
C ALA A 52 -10.43 9.88 -5.85
N ARG A 53 -9.59 10.62 -6.57
CA ARG A 53 -8.16 10.79 -6.22
C ARG A 53 -8.00 11.48 -4.86
N GLY A 54 -8.85 12.46 -4.58
CA GLY A 54 -8.88 13.17 -3.30
C GLY A 54 -9.25 12.28 -2.11
N ILE A 55 -10.28 11.42 -2.28
CA ILE A 55 -10.68 10.41 -1.29
C ILE A 55 -9.50 9.48 -1.01
N LEU A 56 -8.83 8.99 -2.05
CA LEU A 56 -7.63 8.15 -1.89
C LEU A 56 -6.52 8.88 -1.11
N ALA A 57 -6.21 10.13 -1.46
CA ALA A 57 -5.20 10.92 -0.77
C ALA A 57 -5.54 11.15 0.72
N GLU A 58 -6.80 11.44 1.05
CA GLU A 58 -7.24 11.57 2.44
C GLU A 58 -7.24 10.23 3.20
N SER A 59 -7.60 9.12 2.54
CA SER A 59 -7.48 7.77 3.10
C SER A 59 -6.04 7.43 3.47
N LEU A 60 -5.07 7.80 2.63
CA LEU A 60 -3.64 7.61 2.91
C LEU A 60 -3.17 8.48 4.08
N ARG A 61 -3.68 9.71 4.21
CA ARG A 61 -3.43 10.58 5.38
C ARG A 61 -4.01 10.01 6.68
N LEU A 62 -5.17 9.37 6.62
CA LEU A 62 -5.76 8.67 7.76
C LEU A 62 -4.92 7.45 8.17
N GLY A 63 -4.33 6.74 7.21
CA GLY A 63 -3.44 5.60 7.49
C GLY A 63 -2.27 5.94 8.41
N GLU A 64 -1.74 7.17 8.33
CA GLU A 64 -0.68 7.65 9.23
C GLU A 64 -1.14 7.85 10.68
N ARG A 65 -2.44 7.72 10.95
CA ARG A 65 -3.06 7.93 12.27
C ARG A 65 -3.63 6.66 12.88
N VAL A 66 -3.55 5.52 12.19
CA VAL A 66 -4.01 4.25 12.75
C VAL A 66 -2.99 3.76 13.79
N VAL A 67 -3.47 3.36 14.96
CA VAL A 67 -2.64 2.84 16.04
C VAL A 67 -1.96 1.53 15.66
N GLN A 68 -0.76 1.32 16.21
CA GLN A 68 -0.04 0.08 16.06
C GLN A 68 -0.54 -0.96 17.07
N ALA A 69 -0.99 -2.12 16.57
CA ALA A 69 -1.63 -3.13 17.40
C ALA A 69 -0.77 -3.64 18.57
N SER A 70 0.55 -3.70 18.42
CA SER A 70 1.47 -4.13 19.49
C SER A 70 1.51 -3.17 20.69
N ASP A 71 1.12 -1.91 20.50
CA ASP A 71 1.02 -0.93 21.60
C ASP A 71 -0.26 -1.15 22.42
N ILE A 72 -1.29 -1.77 21.81
CA ILE A 72 -2.50 -2.23 22.49
C ILE A 72 -2.21 -3.54 23.23
N ASP A 73 -1.68 -4.54 22.51
CA ASP A 73 -1.36 -5.86 23.06
C ASP A 73 -0.05 -6.37 22.44
N PRO A 74 1.02 -6.60 23.24
CA PRO A 74 2.35 -6.93 22.72
C PRO A 74 2.40 -8.26 21.96
N ASP A 75 1.38 -9.12 22.08
CA ASP A 75 1.30 -10.36 21.30
C ASP A 75 0.86 -10.11 19.84
N LEU A 76 0.27 -8.95 19.51
CA LEU A 76 -0.22 -8.62 18.16
C LEU A 76 0.90 -8.15 17.24
N THR A 77 1.89 -9.01 17.00
CA THR A 77 3.10 -8.67 16.24
C THR A 77 2.98 -8.93 14.74
N VAL A 78 1.98 -9.69 14.30
CA VAL A 78 1.84 -10.10 12.90
C VAL A 78 0.81 -9.22 12.20
N GLY A 79 1.24 -8.46 11.19
CA GLY A 79 0.35 -7.72 10.32
C GLY A 79 -0.49 -8.66 9.45
N ARG A 80 -1.77 -8.35 9.32
CA ARG A 80 -2.76 -9.13 8.55
C ARG A 80 -3.34 -8.32 7.39
N GLY A 81 -2.62 -7.29 6.97
CA GLY A 81 -3.00 -6.40 5.90
C GLY A 81 -3.90 -5.27 6.39
N GLY A 82 -4.77 -4.82 5.49
CA GLY A 82 -5.49 -3.56 5.60
C GLY A 82 -5.08 -2.65 4.44
N GLY A 83 -5.31 -1.36 4.61
CA GLY A 83 -5.02 -0.35 3.61
C GLY A 83 -6.11 0.70 3.49
N PRO A 84 -6.01 1.56 2.46
CA PRO A 84 -7.03 2.55 2.18
C PRO A 84 -8.39 1.88 1.93
N LEU A 85 -9.44 2.48 2.49
CA LEU A 85 -10.82 2.16 2.19
C LEU A 85 -11.34 3.34 1.37
N ALA A 86 -11.01 3.34 0.08
CA ALA A 86 -11.47 4.40 -0.82
C ALA A 86 -12.98 4.27 -1.01
N ASP A 87 -13.71 5.32 -0.63
CA ASP A 87 -15.17 5.43 -0.75
C ASP A 87 -15.99 4.31 -0.07
N HIS A 88 -17.29 4.30 -0.33
CA HIS A 88 -18.22 3.34 0.25
C HIS A 88 -17.95 1.90 -0.23
N HIS A 89 -17.55 1.68 -1.49
CA HIS A 89 -17.21 0.36 -2.00
C HIS A 89 -15.99 -0.21 -1.29
N GLY A 90 -14.95 0.60 -1.07
CA GLY A 90 -13.76 0.18 -0.33
C GLY A 90 -14.10 -0.22 1.12
N VAL A 91 -14.92 0.57 1.80
CA VAL A 91 -15.37 0.25 3.17
C VAL A 91 -16.21 -1.03 3.19
N ILE A 92 -17.18 -1.18 2.27
CA ILE A 92 -18.05 -2.36 2.19
C ILE A 92 -17.25 -3.62 1.92
N ALA A 93 -16.36 -3.59 0.91
CA ALA A 93 -15.57 -4.75 0.52
C ALA A 93 -14.49 -5.12 1.56
N GLY A 94 -13.98 -4.12 2.29
CA GLY A 94 -12.85 -4.30 3.19
C GLY A 94 -13.20 -4.68 4.62
N VAL A 95 -14.24 -4.06 5.22
CA VAL A 95 -14.41 -4.11 6.69
C VAL A 95 -15.83 -4.38 7.16
N LEU A 96 -16.83 -4.42 6.27
CA LEU A 96 -18.24 -4.58 6.64
C LEU A 96 -18.80 -5.95 6.23
N SER A 97 -19.77 -6.43 7.01
CA SER A 97 -20.67 -7.48 6.57
C SER A 97 -21.70 -6.92 5.57
N GLY A 98 -22.41 -7.81 4.87
CA GLY A 98 -23.46 -7.43 3.91
C GLY A 98 -24.51 -6.47 4.49
N PRO A 99 -25.17 -6.78 5.63
CA PRO A 99 -26.15 -5.89 6.26
C PRO A 99 -25.58 -4.50 6.62
N GLN A 100 -24.38 -4.46 7.17
CA GLN A 100 -23.69 -3.21 7.50
C GLN A 100 -23.41 -2.37 6.25
N GLY A 101 -23.04 -3.04 5.15
CA GLY A 101 -22.81 -2.36 3.88
C GLY A 101 -24.05 -1.68 3.34
N VAL A 102 -25.21 -2.35 3.39
CA VAL A 102 -26.50 -1.75 3.00
C VAL A 102 -26.83 -0.52 3.85
N ALA A 103 -26.55 -0.56 5.16
CA ALA A 103 -26.71 0.61 6.01
C ALA A 103 -25.77 1.77 5.65
N LEU A 104 -24.58 1.49 5.14
CA LEU A 104 -23.60 2.51 4.75
C LEU A 104 -23.97 3.22 3.44
N GLU A 105 -24.64 2.57 2.49
CA GLU A 105 -24.90 3.08 1.12
C GLU A 105 -25.57 4.46 1.06
N LYS A 106 -26.31 4.85 2.11
CA LYS A 106 -26.98 6.15 2.20
C LYS A 106 -26.09 7.28 2.73
N PHE A 107 -24.84 7.00 3.08
CA PHE A 107 -23.89 7.96 3.62
C PHE A 107 -22.71 8.16 2.66
N ASP A 108 -22.29 9.41 2.53
CA ASP A 108 -21.06 9.74 1.81
C ASP A 108 -19.85 9.35 2.66
N VAL A 109 -19.03 8.42 2.18
CA VAL A 109 -17.69 8.16 2.72
C VAL A 109 -16.69 9.05 1.98
N VAL A 110 -15.93 9.84 2.73
CA VAL A 110 -14.96 10.79 2.16
C VAL A 110 -13.50 10.36 2.34
N ALA A 111 -13.25 9.35 3.18
CA ALA A 111 -11.99 8.63 3.29
C ALA A 111 -12.15 7.41 4.23
N GLY A 112 -11.18 6.52 4.22
CA GLY A 112 -11.06 5.48 5.24
C GLY A 112 -9.75 4.71 5.16
N PHE A 113 -9.39 4.06 6.25
CA PHE A 113 -8.21 3.20 6.31
C PHE A 113 -8.43 2.10 7.35
N SER A 114 -7.89 0.91 7.10
CA SER A 114 -7.93 -0.21 8.05
C SER A 114 -6.54 -0.77 8.30
N ALA A 115 -6.26 -1.18 9.53
CA ALA A 115 -5.09 -1.98 9.88
C ALA A 115 -5.53 -3.22 10.65
N LEU A 116 -4.99 -4.38 10.25
CA LEU A 116 -5.31 -5.67 10.86
C LEU A 116 -4.03 -6.28 11.43
N ALA A 117 -4.10 -6.83 12.63
CA ALA A 117 -3.00 -7.54 13.25
C ALA A 117 -3.49 -8.78 14.00
N ALA A 118 -2.60 -9.76 14.14
CA ALA A 118 -2.83 -10.99 14.88
C ALA A 118 -1.58 -11.40 15.66
N SER A 119 -1.75 -12.37 16.56
CA SER A 119 -0.63 -12.99 17.24
C SER A 119 0.08 -14.09 16.44
N LYS A 120 -0.50 -14.50 15.30
CA LYS A 120 0.06 -15.54 14.44
C LYS A 120 -0.15 -15.20 12.96
N PRO A 121 0.72 -15.69 12.05
CA PRO A 121 0.45 -15.65 10.62
C PRO A 121 -0.84 -16.38 10.27
N TYR A 122 -1.49 -15.94 9.20
CA TYR A 122 -2.66 -16.65 8.68
C TYR A 122 -2.29 -18.09 8.35
N ALA A 123 -3.00 -19.04 8.96
CA ALA A 123 -2.91 -20.45 8.65
C ALA A 123 -4.34 -20.99 8.57
N ASP A 124 -4.66 -21.71 7.48
CA ASP A 124 -6.01 -22.22 7.24
C ASP A 124 -6.55 -22.97 8.47
N GLY A 125 -7.74 -22.56 8.93
CA GLY A 125 -8.43 -23.20 10.05
C GLY A 125 -8.01 -22.75 11.45
N ASN A 126 -6.98 -21.92 11.61
CA ASN A 126 -6.54 -21.46 12.92
C ASN A 126 -7.38 -20.26 13.40
N ARG A 127 -8.35 -20.50 14.29
CA ARG A 127 -9.16 -19.43 14.93
C ARG A 127 -8.73 -19.12 16.37
N GLN A 128 -7.78 -19.88 16.92
CA GLN A 128 -7.24 -19.67 18.26
C GLN A 128 -6.03 -18.73 18.22
N GLU A 129 -6.34 -17.46 17.95
CA GLU A 129 -5.37 -16.36 17.92
C GLU A 129 -5.97 -15.11 18.58
N LYS A 130 -5.10 -14.18 18.97
CA LYS A 130 -5.52 -12.81 19.19
C LYS A 130 -5.58 -12.13 17.84
N PHE A 131 -6.60 -11.34 17.61
CA PHE A 131 -6.74 -10.53 16.39
C PHE A 131 -7.36 -9.18 16.73
N LEU A 132 -6.91 -8.14 16.04
CA LEU A 132 -7.42 -6.79 16.17
C LEU A 132 -7.50 -6.17 14.78
N ALA A 133 -8.67 -5.67 14.40
CA ALA A 133 -8.85 -4.78 13.27
C ALA A 133 -9.28 -3.41 13.79
N VAL A 134 -8.59 -2.36 13.36
CA VAL A 134 -8.95 -0.97 13.62
C VAL A 134 -9.19 -0.30 12.27
N SER A 135 -10.39 0.25 12.09
CA SER A 135 -10.75 0.98 10.87
C SER A 135 -11.20 2.38 11.21
N LEU A 136 -10.67 3.36 10.49
CA LEU A 136 -11.09 4.76 10.53
C LEU A 136 -11.89 5.04 9.27
N ILE A 137 -13.09 5.60 9.43
CA ILE A 137 -13.98 5.94 8.31
C ILE A 137 -14.38 7.40 8.46
N ALA A 138 -14.09 8.22 7.47
CA ALA A 138 -14.42 9.64 7.47
C ALA A 138 -15.72 9.92 6.73
N PHE A 139 -16.52 10.81 7.32
CA PHE A 139 -17.78 11.31 6.80
C PHE A 139 -17.71 12.83 6.62
N PRO A 140 -18.65 13.45 5.89
CA PRO A 140 -18.72 14.88 5.67
C PRO A 140 -18.69 15.74 6.94
N ASP A 141 -19.31 15.25 8.01
CA ASP A 141 -19.51 15.98 9.26
C ASP A 141 -19.80 15.03 10.43
N ASP A 142 -19.76 15.58 11.64
CA ASP A 142 -19.99 14.87 12.90
C ASP A 142 -21.37 14.22 12.98
N GLN A 143 -22.41 14.88 12.44
CA GLN A 143 -23.77 14.37 12.49
C GLN A 143 -23.92 13.12 11.62
N THR A 144 -23.32 13.16 10.43
CA THR A 144 -23.29 12.06 9.46
C THR A 144 -22.48 10.89 10.01
N ALA A 145 -21.30 11.15 10.60
CA ALA A 145 -20.49 10.13 11.26
C ALA A 145 -21.27 9.42 12.38
N ALA A 146 -21.94 10.19 13.26
CA ALA A 146 -22.74 9.63 14.35
C ALA A 146 -23.98 8.87 13.86
N ALA A 147 -24.60 9.27 12.75
CA ALA A 147 -25.70 8.53 12.14
C ALA A 147 -25.22 7.23 11.51
N ALA A 148 -24.11 7.27 10.75
CA ALA A 148 -23.53 6.11 10.10
C ALA A 148 -23.06 5.06 11.12
N ALA A 149 -22.38 5.48 12.19
CA ALA A 149 -21.97 4.58 13.27
C ALA A 149 -23.18 3.88 13.91
N ARG A 150 -24.26 4.61 14.21
CA ARG A 150 -25.47 4.04 14.80
C ARG A 150 -26.16 3.05 13.88
N ASP A 151 -26.25 3.36 12.60
CA ASP A 151 -26.90 2.48 11.62
C ASP A 151 -26.09 1.22 11.37
N MET A 152 -24.78 1.33 11.12
CA MET A 152 -23.91 0.16 10.95
C MET A 152 -23.84 -0.71 12.21
N ALA A 153 -23.78 -0.11 13.40
CA ALA A 153 -23.75 -0.86 14.66
C ALA A 153 -25.07 -1.58 14.94
N ARG A 154 -26.22 -0.98 14.59
CA ARG A 154 -27.53 -1.62 14.71
C ARG A 154 -27.65 -2.82 13.79
N GLU A 155 -27.28 -2.70 12.52
CA GLU A 155 -27.35 -3.84 11.59
C GLU A 155 -26.42 -4.99 12.02
N ASP A 156 -25.23 -4.68 12.55
CA ASP A 156 -24.32 -5.69 13.12
C ASP A 156 -24.97 -6.42 14.30
N PHE A 157 -25.53 -5.64 15.23
CA PHE A 157 -26.19 -6.16 16.42
C PHE A 157 -27.37 -7.06 16.06
N GLU A 158 -28.22 -6.64 15.13
CA GLU A 158 -29.44 -7.36 14.74
C GLU A 158 -29.17 -8.59 13.87
N THR A 159 -27.94 -8.78 13.38
CA THR A 159 -27.55 -9.95 12.57
C THR A 159 -27.63 -11.26 13.39
N VAL A 160 -27.46 -11.19 14.71
CA VAL A 160 -27.48 -12.35 15.61
C VAL A 160 -28.33 -12.06 16.84
N GLU A 161 -29.42 -12.81 17.04
CA GLU A 161 -30.37 -12.61 18.14
C GLU A 161 -29.72 -12.71 19.53
N GLN A 162 -28.66 -13.50 19.66
CA GLN A 162 -27.94 -13.66 20.93
C GLN A 162 -26.97 -12.52 21.24
N ASN A 163 -26.84 -11.53 20.36
CA ASN A 163 -26.00 -10.36 20.64
C ASN A 163 -26.55 -9.62 21.86
N THR A 164 -25.63 -9.25 22.74
CA THR A 164 -25.91 -8.49 23.96
C THR A 164 -25.14 -7.17 23.90
N PRO A 165 -25.77 -6.05 24.32
CA PRO A 165 -25.07 -4.77 24.40
C PRO A 165 -23.99 -4.85 25.48
N VAL A 166 -22.86 -4.18 25.23
CA VAL A 166 -21.74 -4.12 26.18
C VAL A 166 -21.44 -2.66 26.50
N THR A 167 -21.39 -2.33 27.78
CA THR A 167 -20.94 -1.02 28.25
C THR A 167 -19.43 -1.03 28.41
N LEU A 168 -18.77 0.02 27.96
CA LEU A 168 -17.34 0.20 28.07
C LEU A 168 -17.03 1.38 28.99
N ASP A 169 -16.35 1.09 30.11
CA ASP A 169 -15.94 2.13 31.05
C ASP A 169 -15.02 3.16 30.35
N GLY A 170 -15.28 4.45 30.60
CA GLY A 170 -14.59 5.55 29.92
C GLY A 170 -15.11 5.90 28.52
N TYR A 171 -15.88 5.01 27.88
CA TYR A 171 -16.45 5.20 26.54
C TYR A 171 -17.94 4.83 26.47
N PRO A 172 -18.82 5.42 27.29
CA PRO A 172 -20.25 5.07 27.34
C PRO A 172 -21.00 5.33 26.03
N GLN A 173 -20.44 6.16 25.13
CA GLN A 173 -20.98 6.46 23.82
C GLN A 173 -20.57 5.44 22.73
N ALA A 174 -19.65 4.54 23.03
CA ALA A 174 -19.29 3.46 22.10
C ALA A 174 -20.44 2.45 21.99
N LEU A 175 -20.73 2.03 20.76
CA LEU A 175 -21.76 1.06 20.44
C LEU A 175 -21.11 -0.31 20.33
N ASN A 176 -21.02 -0.99 21.48
CA ASN A 176 -20.40 -2.30 21.59
C ASN A 176 -21.46 -3.39 21.67
N HIS A 177 -21.19 -4.53 21.04
CA HIS A 177 -21.95 -5.73 21.28
C HIS A 177 -21.08 -6.97 21.27
N TRP A 178 -21.57 -7.99 21.95
CA TRP A 178 -20.92 -9.28 22.11
C TRP A 178 -21.95 -10.39 22.08
N GLN A 179 -21.60 -11.50 21.43
CA GLN A 179 -22.37 -12.73 21.52
C GLN A 179 -21.78 -13.61 22.65
N PRO A 180 -22.55 -13.94 23.70
CA PRO A 180 -22.07 -14.78 24.78
C PRO A 180 -21.48 -16.11 24.30
N GLY A 181 -20.27 -16.42 24.75
CA GLY A 181 -19.55 -17.65 24.36
C GLY A 181 -18.80 -17.55 23.02
N VAL A 182 -18.81 -16.40 22.35
CA VAL A 182 -18.01 -16.15 21.15
C VAL A 182 -16.81 -15.28 21.50
N PRO A 183 -15.59 -15.56 21.00
CA PRO A 183 -14.40 -14.86 21.44
C PRO A 183 -14.14 -13.55 20.69
N THR A 184 -15.19 -12.84 20.25
CA THR A 184 -15.08 -11.61 19.43
C THR A 184 -16.01 -10.52 19.92
N VAL A 185 -15.54 -9.28 19.99
CA VAL A 185 -16.38 -8.10 20.25
C VAL A 185 -16.29 -7.11 19.08
N GLY A 186 -17.44 -6.61 18.65
CA GLY A 186 -17.55 -5.54 17.66
C GLY A 186 -17.86 -4.22 18.36
N SER A 187 -17.19 -3.15 17.96
CA SER A 187 -17.34 -1.84 18.59
C SER A 187 -17.25 -0.69 17.59
N TRP A 188 -18.08 0.33 17.80
CA TRP A 188 -18.19 1.51 16.97
C TRP A 188 -18.18 2.77 17.82
N LEU A 189 -17.36 3.75 17.45
CA LEU A 189 -17.32 5.05 18.12
C LEU A 189 -17.25 6.17 17.09
N ALA A 190 -18.22 7.07 17.12
CA ALA A 190 -18.12 8.33 16.39
C ALA A 190 -17.25 9.32 17.18
N TRP A 191 -16.28 9.92 16.50
CA TRP A 191 -15.41 10.96 17.01
C TRP A 191 -15.24 12.05 15.96
N LYS A 192 -15.84 13.22 16.21
CA LYS A 192 -16.01 14.27 15.19
C LYS A 192 -16.60 13.66 13.91
N SER A 193 -16.07 14.00 12.74
CA SER A 193 -16.47 13.46 11.44
C SER A 193 -15.91 12.07 11.13
N LEU A 194 -15.26 11.40 12.09
CA LEU A 194 -14.72 10.05 11.93
C LEU A 194 -15.57 9.02 12.70
N VAL A 195 -15.57 7.80 12.19
CA VAL A 195 -16.02 6.60 12.90
C VAL A 195 -14.84 5.67 13.07
N ILE A 196 -14.60 5.26 14.31
CA ILE A 196 -13.62 4.25 14.69
C ILE A 196 -14.37 2.93 14.87
N ARG A 197 -14.08 1.96 14.00
CA ARG A 197 -14.57 0.59 14.09
C ARG A 197 -13.47 -0.30 14.64
N ILE A 198 -13.81 -1.12 15.64
CA ILE A 198 -12.91 -2.12 16.22
C ILE A 198 -13.57 -3.48 16.12
N LEU A 199 -12.82 -4.46 15.63
CA LEU A 199 -13.12 -5.87 15.82
C LEU A 199 -11.95 -6.49 16.59
N ALA A 200 -12.22 -6.94 17.82
CA ALA A 200 -11.22 -7.60 18.65
C ALA A 200 -11.60 -9.07 18.86
N GLN A 201 -10.59 -9.93 18.89
CA GLN A 201 -10.73 -11.37 19.06
C GLN A 201 -9.66 -11.91 20.01
N LEU A 202 -10.05 -12.89 20.82
CA LEU A 202 -9.16 -13.69 21.66
C LEU A 202 -9.20 -15.18 21.26
N PRO A 203 -8.25 -16.00 21.77
CA PRO A 203 -8.31 -17.44 21.55
C PRO A 203 -9.54 -18.12 22.18
N GLU A 204 -10.02 -17.59 23.31
CA GLU A 204 -11.15 -18.13 24.08
C GLU A 204 -12.10 -16.99 24.49
N PRO A 205 -13.41 -17.25 24.70
CA PRO A 205 -14.36 -16.22 25.09
C PRO A 205 -14.07 -15.64 26.47
N ASP A 206 -13.75 -14.35 26.53
CA ASP A 206 -13.47 -13.61 27.76
C ASP A 206 -13.88 -12.15 27.54
N LEU A 207 -15.08 -11.78 28.02
CA LEU A 207 -15.65 -10.46 27.77
C LEU A 207 -14.80 -9.36 28.42
N ASP A 208 -14.31 -9.56 29.65
CA ASP A 208 -13.54 -8.56 30.39
C ASP A 208 -12.22 -8.23 29.67
N ARG A 209 -11.55 -9.25 29.12
CA ARG A 209 -10.34 -9.03 28.33
C ARG A 209 -10.61 -8.43 26.95
N LEU A 210 -11.73 -8.77 26.33
CA LEU A 210 -12.16 -8.17 25.07
C LEU A 210 -12.47 -6.69 25.25
N THR A 211 -13.23 -6.32 26.28
CA THR A 211 -13.56 -4.91 26.57
C THR A 211 -12.31 -4.12 26.95
N ASP A 212 -11.41 -4.68 27.76
CA ASP A 212 -10.12 -4.04 28.07
C ASP A 212 -9.28 -3.77 26.80
N MET A 213 -9.22 -4.72 25.85
CA MET A 213 -8.53 -4.52 24.57
C MET A 213 -9.17 -3.39 23.75
N VAL A 214 -10.51 -3.32 23.69
CA VAL A 214 -11.24 -2.25 23.00
C VAL A 214 -11.01 -0.90 23.68
N ALA A 215 -11.07 -0.82 25.01
CA ALA A 215 -10.83 0.42 25.77
C ALA A 215 -9.42 0.97 25.53
N ARG A 216 -8.39 0.11 25.61
CA ARG A 216 -7.00 0.49 25.32
C ARG A 216 -6.82 0.96 23.87
N THR A 217 -7.50 0.29 22.93
CA THR A 217 -7.51 0.70 21.53
C THR A 217 -8.11 2.09 21.37
N TYR A 218 -9.28 2.38 21.97
CA TYR A 218 -9.86 3.72 21.91
C TYR A 218 -8.99 4.78 22.57
N GLN A 219 -8.37 4.48 23.70
CA GLN A 219 -7.48 5.41 24.38
C GLN A 219 -6.34 5.87 23.47
N LEU A 220 -5.62 4.92 22.86
CA LEU A 220 -4.50 5.23 21.97
C LEU A 220 -4.98 5.84 20.65
N GLN A 221 -6.07 5.34 20.09
CA GLN A 221 -6.56 5.81 18.79
C GLN A 221 -7.09 7.23 18.85
N LEU A 222 -7.78 7.59 19.94
CA LEU A 222 -8.24 8.97 20.13
C LEU A 222 -7.06 9.92 20.35
N ALA A 223 -6.04 9.51 21.11
CA ALA A 223 -4.82 10.31 21.30
C ALA A 223 -4.08 10.58 19.97
N GLU A 224 -3.96 9.57 19.10
CA GLU A 224 -3.38 9.75 17.76
C GLU A 224 -4.19 10.72 16.89
N LEU A 225 -5.52 10.69 17.04
CA LEU A 225 -6.43 11.53 16.27
C LEU A 225 -6.52 12.97 16.78
N GLU A 226 -6.11 13.30 18.00
CA GLU A 226 -6.20 14.67 18.55
C GLU A 226 -5.56 15.72 17.64
N SER A 227 -4.45 15.35 16.99
CA SER A 227 -3.70 16.22 16.06
C SER A 227 -4.19 16.14 14.60
N PHE A 228 -5.11 15.23 14.29
CA PHE A 228 -5.65 15.06 12.94
C PHE A 228 -6.77 16.05 12.65
N THR A 229 -6.64 16.74 11.52
CA THR A 229 -7.69 17.59 10.97
C THR A 229 -8.14 16.99 9.65
N ALA A 230 -9.38 16.55 9.60
CA ALA A 230 -10.00 16.04 8.39
C ALA A 230 -10.08 17.14 7.33
N THR A 231 -9.82 16.77 6.08
CA THR A 231 -10.00 17.69 4.95
C THR A 231 -11.47 18.00 4.77
N SER A 232 -11.81 19.28 4.53
CA SER A 232 -13.19 19.69 4.27
C SER A 232 -13.69 19.03 2.97
N VAL A 233 -14.96 18.66 2.91
CA VAL A 233 -15.53 17.95 1.74
C VAL A 233 -15.33 18.72 0.43
N GLY A 234 -15.39 20.06 0.47
CA GLY A 234 -15.16 20.92 -0.69
C GLY A 234 -13.71 20.90 -1.19
N ASP A 235 -12.75 20.63 -0.30
CA ASP A 235 -11.33 20.61 -0.62
C ASP A 235 -10.82 19.23 -1.01
N ILE A 236 -11.56 18.14 -0.70
CA ILE A 236 -11.18 16.77 -1.06
C ILE A 236 -10.75 16.66 -2.54
N PRO A 237 -11.50 17.17 -3.53
CA PRO A 237 -11.09 17.07 -4.93
C PRO A 237 -9.74 17.72 -5.25
N THR A 238 -9.23 18.62 -4.41
CA THR A 238 -7.96 19.33 -4.63
C THR A 238 -6.74 18.59 -4.05
N LEU A 239 -6.94 17.62 -3.15
CA LEU A 239 -5.84 16.91 -2.49
C LEU A 239 -4.96 16.11 -3.48
N PRO A 240 -3.69 16.47 -3.70
CA PRO A 240 -2.83 15.73 -4.62
C PRO A 240 -2.45 14.36 -4.04
N LEU A 241 -2.35 13.36 -4.91
CA LEU A 241 -1.88 12.02 -4.56
C LEU A 241 -0.36 12.00 -4.41
N ASP A 242 0.35 12.72 -5.27
CA ASP A 242 1.80 12.78 -5.32
C ASP A 242 2.30 14.25 -5.43
N PRO A 243 2.13 15.06 -4.35
CA PRO A 243 2.55 16.46 -4.35
C PRO A 243 4.05 16.64 -4.63
N ASP A 244 4.82 15.58 -4.42
CA ASP A 244 6.26 15.57 -4.48
C ASP A 244 6.83 14.99 -5.78
N LYS A 245 5.97 14.53 -6.69
CA LYS A 245 6.30 13.91 -7.97
C LYS A 245 7.29 12.74 -7.81
N LEU A 246 7.02 11.86 -6.84
CA LEU A 246 7.73 10.62 -6.57
C LEU A 246 7.32 9.46 -7.51
N LEU A 247 6.05 9.29 -7.85
CA LEU A 247 5.58 8.23 -8.76
C LEU A 247 6.21 8.33 -10.16
N PRO A 248 6.38 9.52 -10.78
CA PRO A 248 7.10 9.66 -12.04
C PRO A 248 8.60 9.34 -11.97
N ARG A 249 9.16 9.24 -10.76
CA ARG A 249 10.55 8.78 -10.54
C ARG A 249 10.67 7.26 -10.52
N LEU A 250 9.57 6.52 -10.61
CA LEU A 250 9.57 5.10 -10.95
C LEU A 250 9.52 4.93 -12.47
N VAL A 251 10.30 4.00 -13.00
CA VAL A 251 10.31 3.67 -14.42
C VAL A 251 8.90 3.28 -14.88
N LYS A 252 8.39 3.97 -15.90
CA LYS A 252 7.05 3.73 -16.43
C LYS A 252 7.00 2.39 -17.17
N THR A 253 6.04 1.55 -16.79
CA THR A 253 5.82 0.22 -17.40
C THR A 253 4.37 0.00 -17.84
N GLY A 254 3.51 0.99 -17.62
CA GLY A 254 2.07 0.96 -17.88
C GLY A 254 1.49 2.35 -17.70
N ASP A 255 0.16 2.45 -17.70
CA ASP A 255 -0.55 3.70 -17.50
C ASP A 255 -0.51 4.17 -16.05
N TYR A 256 -0.66 5.48 -15.85
CA TYR A 256 -0.77 6.06 -14.52
C TYR A 256 -2.25 6.21 -14.18
N ALA A 257 -2.76 5.25 -13.41
CA ALA A 257 -4.12 5.26 -12.90
C ALA A 257 -4.03 5.18 -11.37
N PRO A 258 -4.46 6.23 -10.63
CA PRO A 258 -4.56 6.18 -9.18
C PRO A 258 -5.29 4.91 -8.70
N ASP A 259 -4.63 4.19 -7.80
CA ASP A 259 -5.11 2.93 -7.27
C ASP A 259 -4.51 2.72 -5.87
N ASP A 260 -5.35 2.31 -4.94
CA ASP A 260 -5.03 2.21 -3.52
C ASP A 260 -4.04 1.11 -3.14
N TYR A 261 -3.68 0.22 -4.07
CA TYR A 261 -2.68 -0.83 -3.87
C TYR A 261 -1.52 -0.76 -4.87
N THR A 262 -1.80 -0.33 -6.10
CA THR A 262 -0.86 -0.41 -7.21
C THR A 262 -0.38 0.95 -7.70
N PHE A 263 -0.96 2.06 -7.26
CA PHE A 263 -0.49 3.39 -7.69
C PHE A 263 -0.80 4.49 -6.67
N ALA A 264 0.04 4.63 -5.65
CA ALA A 264 -0.16 5.58 -4.56
C ALA A 264 1.15 5.97 -3.85
N ILE A 265 1.12 7.10 -3.12
CA ILE A 265 2.16 7.50 -2.17
C ILE A 265 1.67 7.29 -0.75
N TYR A 266 2.39 6.48 0.02
CA TYR A 266 2.13 6.24 1.42
C TYR A 266 3.13 7.01 2.28
N GLY A 267 2.67 7.46 3.45
CA GLY A 267 3.60 7.73 4.54
C GLY A 267 4.15 6.42 5.12
N PRO A 268 5.24 6.50 5.89
CA PRO A 268 5.94 5.31 6.39
C PRO A 268 5.07 4.46 7.34
N ARG A 269 4.24 5.08 8.19
CA ARG A 269 3.39 4.35 9.15
C ARG A 269 2.27 3.61 8.42
N ALA A 270 1.55 4.29 7.54
CA ALA A 270 0.48 3.74 6.71
C ALA A 270 0.97 2.58 5.84
N PHE A 271 2.17 2.69 5.26
CA PHE A 271 2.76 1.57 4.52
C PHE A 271 3.09 0.38 5.43
N ALA A 272 3.71 0.65 6.59
CA ALA A 272 4.18 -0.40 7.48
C ALA A 272 3.04 -1.20 8.13
N VAL A 273 1.92 -0.57 8.49
CA VAL A 273 0.78 -1.28 9.10
C VAL A 273 0.09 -2.27 8.16
N MET A 274 0.33 -2.17 6.84
CA MET A 274 -0.22 -3.10 5.85
C MET A 274 0.64 -4.35 5.62
N ILE A 275 1.86 -4.42 6.17
CA ILE A 275 2.79 -5.52 5.90
C ILE A 275 2.98 -6.46 7.11
N ASP A 276 3.61 -7.61 6.89
CA ASP A 276 3.65 -8.74 7.84
C ASP A 276 4.17 -8.44 9.26
N ASN A 277 5.04 -7.45 9.44
CA ASN A 277 5.57 -7.07 10.75
C ASN A 277 5.60 -5.53 10.90
N PRO A 278 4.46 -4.90 11.21
CA PRO A 278 4.33 -3.45 11.25
C PRO A 278 5.31 -2.77 12.20
N ALA A 279 5.43 -3.32 13.42
CA ALA A 279 6.25 -2.74 14.49
C ALA A 279 7.72 -2.64 14.09
N ALA A 280 8.28 -3.74 13.58
CA ALA A 280 9.65 -3.77 13.13
C ALA A 280 9.86 -2.85 11.91
N GLU A 281 8.90 -2.81 10.98
CA GLU A 281 9.04 -1.97 9.79
C GLU A 281 8.97 -0.48 10.12
N ILE A 282 8.08 -0.05 11.02
CA ILE A 282 8.01 1.34 11.49
C ILE A 282 9.36 1.74 12.08
N GLN A 283 9.92 0.92 12.97
CA GLN A 283 11.22 1.19 13.60
C GLN A 283 12.35 1.29 12.56
N GLU A 284 12.38 0.39 11.59
CA GLU A 284 13.40 0.39 10.52
C GLU A 284 13.25 1.60 9.59
N PHE A 285 12.01 2.01 9.28
CA PHE A 285 11.74 3.20 8.49
C PHE A 285 12.16 4.48 9.22
N GLU A 286 11.83 4.61 10.50
CA GLU A 286 12.25 5.75 11.33
C GLU A 286 13.76 5.83 11.47
N ALA A 287 14.41 4.71 11.83
CA ALA A 287 15.87 4.63 11.98
C ALA A 287 16.62 5.01 10.69
N ARG A 288 16.00 4.76 9.54
CA ARG A 288 16.56 5.03 8.21
C ARG A 288 15.93 6.24 7.55
N GLY A 289 15.23 7.08 8.32
CA GLY A 289 14.66 8.34 7.86
C GLY A 289 13.80 8.23 6.61
N VAL A 290 13.02 7.15 6.45
CA VAL A 290 12.04 7.01 5.37
C VAL A 290 10.94 8.04 5.59
N THR A 291 10.62 8.81 4.55
CA THR A 291 9.63 9.90 4.60
C THR A 291 8.44 9.67 3.69
N ALA A 292 8.57 8.80 2.68
CA ALA A 292 7.50 8.43 1.78
C ALA A 292 7.83 7.11 1.08
N VAL A 293 6.78 6.35 0.75
CA VAL A 293 6.86 5.12 -0.05
C VAL A 293 5.92 5.27 -1.25
N GLY A 294 6.48 5.41 -2.44
CA GLY A 294 5.72 5.38 -3.68
C GLY A 294 5.58 3.97 -4.21
N VAL A 295 4.37 3.58 -4.58
CA VAL A 295 4.07 2.27 -5.17
C VAL A 295 3.60 2.45 -6.59
N SER A 296 4.20 1.72 -7.52
CA SER A 296 3.73 1.58 -8.90
C SER A 296 3.80 0.11 -9.30
N HIS A 297 2.67 -0.59 -9.19
CA HIS A 297 2.52 -2.03 -9.29
C HIS A 297 3.55 -2.75 -8.42
N ASN A 298 4.39 -3.57 -9.04
CA ASN A 298 5.45 -4.34 -8.41
C ASN A 298 6.75 -3.54 -8.20
N LYS A 299 6.69 -2.20 -8.13
CA LYS A 299 7.84 -1.32 -7.91
C LYS A 299 7.57 -0.39 -6.74
N PHE A 300 8.58 -0.23 -5.89
CA PHE A 300 8.51 0.58 -4.69
C PHE A 300 9.63 1.61 -4.74
N LEU A 301 9.33 2.88 -4.46
CA LEU A 301 10.29 3.96 -4.34
C LEU A 301 10.23 4.52 -2.93
N TYR A 302 11.33 4.43 -2.21
CA TYR A 302 11.47 4.98 -0.88
C TYR A 302 12.21 6.32 -0.99
N ARG A 303 11.61 7.39 -0.48
CA ARG A 303 12.32 8.64 -0.22
C ARG A 303 12.83 8.62 1.21
N THR A 304 14.13 8.84 1.37
CA THR A 304 14.77 8.97 2.67
C THR A 304 15.15 10.42 2.96
N ARG A 305 15.51 10.74 4.21
CA ARG A 305 15.94 12.08 4.61
C ARG A 305 17.20 12.55 3.86
N ASP A 306 18.12 11.64 3.58
CA ASP A 306 19.43 11.93 3.01
C ASP A 306 20.07 10.68 2.38
N SER A 307 21.18 10.85 1.66
CA SER A 307 21.85 9.75 0.97
C SER A 307 22.47 8.71 1.90
N ALA A 308 22.81 9.07 3.14
CA ALA A 308 23.35 8.11 4.11
C ALA A 308 22.24 7.19 4.64
N ALA A 309 21.07 7.76 4.90
CA ALA A 309 19.84 7.05 5.18
C ALA A 309 19.45 6.11 4.02
N ALA A 310 19.51 6.57 2.77
CA ALA A 310 19.29 5.74 1.57
C ALA A 310 20.24 4.54 1.50
N ALA A 311 21.54 4.74 1.76
CA ALA A 311 22.52 3.66 1.81
C ALA A 311 22.16 2.63 2.90
N GLY A 312 21.81 3.09 4.10
CA GLY A 312 21.32 2.22 5.18
C GLY A 312 20.08 1.43 4.78
N LEU A 313 19.08 2.08 4.16
CA LEU A 313 17.85 1.42 3.70
C LEU A 313 18.13 0.36 2.65
N SER A 314 19.04 0.60 1.71
CA SER A 314 19.39 -0.39 0.69
C SER A 314 19.93 -1.69 1.29
N VAL A 315 20.76 -1.60 2.34
CA VAL A 315 21.30 -2.77 3.05
C VAL A 315 20.19 -3.53 3.78
N TYR A 316 19.27 -2.81 4.42
CA TYR A 316 18.11 -3.43 5.08
C TYR A 316 17.22 -4.17 4.09
N LEU A 317 16.83 -3.51 2.99
CA LEU A 317 15.97 -4.11 1.97
C LEU A 317 16.63 -5.32 1.30
N ASP A 318 17.95 -5.30 1.10
CA ASP A 318 18.69 -6.42 0.53
C ASP A 318 18.73 -7.61 1.49
N GLY A 319 18.99 -7.36 2.77
CA GLY A 319 19.04 -8.36 3.83
C GLY A 319 17.69 -8.90 4.30
N LYS A 320 16.57 -8.24 3.94
CA LYS A 320 15.22 -8.65 4.33
C LYS A 320 14.87 -10.02 3.76
N ARG A 321 14.80 -11.03 4.65
CA ARG A 321 14.36 -12.39 4.33
C ARG A 321 12.84 -12.45 4.41
N GLY A 322 12.19 -12.10 3.31
CA GLY A 322 10.74 -12.33 3.14
C GLY A 322 10.44 -13.77 2.74
N GLN A 323 9.18 -14.04 2.39
CA GLN A 323 8.70 -15.37 1.96
C GLN A 323 9.48 -15.97 0.78
N SER A 324 10.14 -15.14 -0.04
CA SER A 324 10.77 -15.61 -1.28
C SER A 324 12.26 -15.93 -1.20
N GLU A 325 12.90 -15.78 -0.03
CA GLU A 325 14.31 -16.13 0.20
C GLU A 325 15.26 -15.72 -0.93
N TYR A 326 15.61 -14.43 -0.99
CA TYR A 326 16.45 -13.91 -2.06
C TYR A 326 17.94 -14.21 -1.84
N VAL A 327 18.61 -14.70 -2.88
CA VAL A 327 20.07 -14.87 -2.92
C VAL A 327 20.70 -13.92 -3.95
N PRO A 328 21.92 -13.40 -3.72
CA PRO A 328 22.57 -12.49 -4.66
C PRO A 328 22.76 -13.10 -6.05
N MET A 329 22.57 -12.28 -7.09
CA MET A 329 22.90 -12.61 -8.48
C MET A 329 23.73 -11.49 -9.10
N ARG A 330 24.27 -11.72 -10.29
CA ARG A 330 25.00 -10.66 -11.01
C ARG A 330 24.06 -9.47 -11.26
N GLY A 331 24.45 -8.26 -10.85
CA GLY A 331 23.68 -7.03 -11.09
C GLY A 331 23.87 -6.43 -12.50
N VAL A 332 23.56 -5.13 -12.63
CA VAL A 332 23.79 -4.37 -13.87
C VAL A 332 25.29 -4.09 -14.03
N ARG A 333 25.82 -4.28 -15.25
CA ARG A 333 27.25 -4.09 -15.51
C ARG A 333 27.64 -2.61 -15.30
N ASN A 334 28.74 -2.38 -14.60
CA ASN A 334 29.31 -1.04 -14.33
C ASN A 334 28.37 -0.09 -13.57
N LEU A 335 27.46 -0.64 -12.76
CA LEU A 335 26.52 0.14 -11.95
C LEU A 335 26.45 -0.42 -10.51
N PRO A 336 27.42 -0.10 -9.63
CA PRO A 336 27.52 -0.67 -8.28
C PRO A 336 26.40 -0.20 -7.32
N SER A 337 25.69 0.87 -7.66
CA SER A 337 24.49 1.34 -6.96
C SER A 337 23.25 0.46 -7.20
N VAL A 338 23.38 -0.61 -7.99
CA VAL A 338 22.34 -1.60 -8.26
C VAL A 338 22.77 -2.97 -7.77
N THR A 339 22.07 -3.50 -6.76
CA THR A 339 22.18 -4.89 -6.34
C THR A 339 20.99 -5.68 -6.87
N CYS A 340 21.22 -6.93 -7.26
CA CYS A 340 20.17 -7.81 -7.76
C CYS A 340 20.25 -9.17 -7.09
N SER A 341 19.09 -9.79 -6.93
CA SER A 341 18.91 -11.07 -6.25
C SER A 341 17.81 -11.89 -6.92
N GLN A 342 17.88 -13.21 -6.78
CA GLN A 342 16.87 -14.15 -7.26
C GLN A 342 16.25 -14.88 -6.07
N ALA A 343 14.94 -15.10 -6.10
CA ALA A 343 14.23 -15.91 -5.12
C ALA A 343 14.61 -17.40 -5.25
N THR A 344 14.95 -18.05 -4.14
CA THR A 344 15.09 -19.52 -4.07
C THR A 344 13.74 -20.20 -3.85
N VAL A 345 12.78 -19.49 -3.27
CA VAL A 345 11.41 -19.99 -3.01
C VAL A 345 10.40 -18.96 -3.55
N PRO A 346 10.21 -18.83 -4.87
CA PRO A 346 9.32 -17.79 -5.40
C PRO A 346 7.90 -17.96 -4.83
N SER A 347 7.37 -16.89 -4.22
CA SER A 347 6.01 -16.93 -3.69
C SER A 347 5.00 -17.02 -4.84
N PRO A 348 4.08 -18.01 -4.85
CA PRO A 348 3.09 -18.14 -5.91
C PRO A 348 1.98 -17.09 -5.82
N SER A 349 1.81 -16.41 -4.67
CA SER A 349 0.75 -15.44 -4.43
C SER A 349 1.14 -13.98 -4.70
N LEU A 350 2.43 -13.70 -4.93
CA LEU A 350 2.94 -12.35 -5.12
C LEU A 350 3.39 -12.13 -6.58
N GLU A 351 2.90 -11.06 -7.19
CA GLU A 351 3.24 -10.72 -8.57
C GLU A 351 4.75 -10.49 -8.75
N ALA A 352 5.31 -11.07 -9.82
CA ALA A 352 6.64 -10.77 -10.33
C ALA A 352 7.82 -11.00 -9.35
N ARG A 353 7.71 -11.88 -8.36
CA ARG A 353 8.72 -12.05 -7.28
C ARG A 353 9.88 -13.01 -7.59
N ARG A 354 10.14 -13.40 -8.84
CA ARG A 354 11.28 -14.29 -9.13
C ARG A 354 12.62 -13.58 -9.00
N PHE A 355 12.71 -12.34 -9.48
CA PHE A 355 13.92 -11.53 -9.45
C PHE A 355 13.62 -10.18 -8.81
N ARG A 356 14.61 -9.66 -8.08
CA ARG A 356 14.55 -8.36 -7.41
C ARG A 356 15.83 -7.59 -7.67
N CYS A 357 15.72 -6.29 -7.90
CA CYS A 357 16.88 -5.39 -7.80
C CYS A 357 16.55 -4.20 -6.88
N ILE A 358 17.57 -3.72 -6.19
CA ILE A 358 17.55 -2.51 -5.37
C ILE A 358 18.46 -1.49 -6.05
N VAL A 359 17.95 -0.29 -6.27
CA VAL A 359 18.65 0.80 -6.97
C VAL A 359 18.74 1.99 -6.02
N VAL A 360 19.94 2.48 -5.76
CA VAL A 360 20.16 3.67 -4.91
C VAL A 360 20.60 4.85 -5.76
N ARG A 361 20.00 6.03 -5.56
CA ARG A 361 20.45 7.27 -6.18
C ARG A 361 20.06 8.48 -5.33
N GLY A 362 21.05 9.18 -4.77
CA GLY A 362 20.79 10.30 -3.87
C GLY A 362 20.10 9.83 -2.59
N ASP A 363 18.98 10.46 -2.26
CA ASP A 363 18.08 10.16 -1.14
C ASP A 363 17.00 9.12 -1.50
N LEU A 364 17.02 8.58 -2.72
CA LEU A 364 16.03 7.62 -3.23
C LEU A 364 16.57 6.19 -3.26
N VAL A 365 15.72 5.25 -2.88
CA VAL A 365 15.94 3.81 -3.03
C VAL A 365 14.75 3.20 -3.76
N ALA A 366 14.97 2.59 -4.92
CA ALA A 366 13.93 1.84 -5.63
C ALA A 366 14.11 0.35 -5.42
N GLN A 367 13.03 -0.36 -5.14
CA GLN A 367 12.96 -1.81 -5.10
C GLN A 367 12.05 -2.30 -6.23
N LEU A 368 12.62 -3.08 -7.14
CA LEU A 368 11.98 -3.52 -8.37
C LEU A 368 11.84 -5.04 -8.38
N TYR A 369 10.81 -5.54 -9.04
CA TYR A 369 10.52 -6.97 -9.17
C TYR A 369 10.26 -7.36 -10.63
N SER A 370 10.59 -8.59 -11.01
CA SER A 370 10.27 -9.17 -12.33
C SER A 370 10.27 -10.69 -12.28
N ASN A 371 9.55 -11.34 -13.19
CA ASN A 371 9.64 -12.78 -13.43
C ASN A 371 10.72 -13.16 -14.46
N GLN A 372 11.41 -12.20 -15.07
CA GLN A 372 12.42 -12.43 -16.11
C GLN A 372 13.74 -11.75 -15.75
N GLU A 373 14.84 -12.49 -15.83
CA GLU A 373 16.17 -12.02 -15.42
C GLU A 373 16.67 -10.85 -16.28
N THR A 374 16.52 -10.94 -17.60
CA THR A 374 16.92 -9.88 -18.52
C THR A 374 16.12 -8.61 -18.26
N ASN A 375 14.81 -8.77 -18.06
CA ASN A 375 13.87 -7.69 -17.83
C ASN A 375 14.20 -6.90 -16.57
N ILE A 376 14.49 -7.56 -15.44
CA ILE A 376 14.83 -6.86 -14.19
C ILE A 376 16.11 -6.03 -14.33
N ARG A 377 17.12 -6.51 -15.08
CA ARG A 377 18.37 -5.79 -15.29
C ARG A 377 18.16 -4.54 -16.14
N TRP A 378 17.39 -4.65 -17.23
CA TRP A 378 16.99 -3.51 -18.06
C TRP A 378 16.20 -2.48 -17.26
N MET A 379 15.22 -2.94 -16.49
CA MET A 379 14.38 -2.09 -15.63
C MET A 379 15.22 -1.38 -14.56
N ALA A 380 16.18 -2.07 -13.92
CA ALA A 380 17.05 -1.49 -12.91
C ALA A 380 18.02 -0.44 -13.49
N ALA A 381 18.57 -0.69 -14.67
CA ALA A 381 19.38 0.30 -15.38
C ALA A 381 18.57 1.56 -15.73
N ALA A 382 17.34 1.38 -16.23
CA ALA A 382 16.44 2.48 -16.58
C ALA A 382 15.98 3.25 -15.33
N GLN A 383 15.61 2.54 -14.26
CA GLN A 383 15.24 3.13 -12.97
C GLN A 383 16.37 4.00 -12.41
N TYR A 384 17.62 3.56 -12.50
CA TYR A 384 18.75 4.39 -12.09
C TYR A 384 18.76 5.70 -12.87
N ALA A 385 18.57 5.67 -14.20
CA ALA A 385 18.52 6.85 -15.05
C ALA A 385 17.33 7.78 -14.71
N VAL A 386 16.11 7.25 -14.58
CA VAL A 386 14.88 8.02 -14.26
C VAL A 386 14.99 8.78 -12.93
N MET A 387 15.63 8.19 -11.90
CA MET A 387 15.83 8.88 -10.61
C MET A 387 16.81 10.05 -10.68
N ALA A 388 17.55 10.23 -11.78
CA ALA A 388 18.39 11.42 -12.00
C ALA A 388 17.58 12.70 -12.08
N ASP A 389 16.40 12.58 -12.67
CA ASP A 389 15.69 13.74 -13.18
C ASP A 389 15.22 14.59 -12.01
N ALA A 390 15.58 15.87 -12.05
CA ALA A 390 15.15 16.83 -11.05
C ALA A 390 13.63 17.05 -11.13
N ARG A 391 13.09 17.79 -10.16
CA ARG A 391 11.66 18.12 -10.11
C ARG A 391 11.22 18.92 -11.33
#